data_AF-A0A350I8E8-F1
#
_entry.id   AF-A0A350I8E8-F1
#
_cell.length_a   1.000
_cell.length_b   1.000
_cell.length_c   1.000
_cell.angle_alpha   90.00
_cell.angle_beta   90.00
_cell.angle_gamma   90.00
#
_symmetry.space_group_name_H-M   'P 1'
#
loop_
_entity.id
_entity.type
_entity.pdbx_description
1 polymer ?
#
loop_
_entity_poly.entity_id
_entity_poly.type
_entity_poly.pdbx_seq_one_letter_code
_entity_poly.pdbx_strand_id
1 'polypeptide(L)' 'MIENMIKALKVGRVTITFKSLTSGRKITDDYTLQGVNLPQNSKSDKLIVLHCASNTYEDIEKRTIEEWIRK' A
#
# COMPACT_ATOMS: atom_id res chain seq x y z
N MET A 1 6.45 5.74 -10.40
CA MET A 1 5.84 4.42 -10.14
C MET A 1 4.91 4.46 -8.92
N ILE A 2 5.42 4.76 -7.72
CA ILE A 2 4.61 4.85 -6.47
C ILE A 2 3.48 5.88 -6.55
N GLU A 3 3.68 7.03 -7.20
CA GLU A 3 2.63 8.04 -7.34
C GLU A 3 1.38 7.53 -8.09
N ASN A 4 1.57 6.72 -9.13
CA ASN A 4 0.45 6.13 -9.88
C ASN A 4 -0.29 5.10 -9.04
N MET A 5 0.43 4.32 -8.22
CA MET A 5 -0.15 3.40 -7.26
C MET A 5 -0.97 4.15 -6.19
N ILE A 6 -0.46 5.27 -5.65
CA ILE A 6 -1.20 6.11 -4.67
C ILE A 6 -2.48 6.66 -5.30
N LYS A 7 -2.43 7.11 -6.56
CA LYS A 7 -3.64 7.53 -7.29
C LYS A 7 -4.64 6.38 -7.45
N ALA A 8 -4.17 5.18 -7.77
CA ALA A 8 -5.02 3.98 -7.87
C ALA A 8 -5.67 3.62 -6.52
N LEU A 9 -4.90 3.65 -5.42
CA LEU A 9 -5.40 3.41 -4.06
C LEU A 9 -6.50 4.40 -3.66
N LYS A 10 -6.40 5.67 -4.07
CA LYS A 10 -7.44 6.69 -3.76
C LYS A 10 -8.75 6.46 -4.51
N VAL A 11 -8.71 5.77 -5.65
CA VAL A 11 -9.88 5.54 -6.51
C VAL A 11 -10.49 4.15 -6.29
N GLY A 12 -9.72 3.19 -5.78
CA GLY A 12 -10.22 1.83 -5.57
C GLY A 12 -9.24 0.94 -4.82
N ARG A 13 -9.27 -0.35 -5.17
CA ARG A 13 -8.45 -1.39 -4.54
C ARG A 13 -7.20 -1.68 -5.37
N VAL A 14 -6.10 -1.91 -4.68
CA VAL A 14 -4.82 -2.25 -5.29
C VAL A 14 -4.25 -3.44 -4.53
N THR A 15 -3.90 -4.49 -5.27
CA THR A 15 -3.09 -5.59 -4.72
C THR A 15 -1.65 -5.13 -4.70
N ILE A 16 -1.00 -5.17 -3.55
CA ILE A 16 0.40 -4.79 -3.36
C ILE A 16 1.16 -6.00 -2.90
N THR A 17 2.29 -6.27 -3.54
CA THR A 17 3.22 -7.29 -3.10
C THR A 17 4.50 -6.65 -2.60
N PHE A 18 4.92 -6.99 -1.39
CA PHE A 18 6.11 -6.44 -0.77
C PHE A 18 6.79 -7.44 0.18
N LYS A 19 8.07 -7.19 0.48
CA LYS A 19 8.83 -7.99 1.44
C LYS A 19 8.70 -7.39 2.84
N SER A 20 8.11 -8.14 3.76
CA SER A 20 8.03 -7.77 5.18
C SER A 20 9.42 -7.60 5.78
N LEU A 21 9.68 -6.44 6.39
CA LEU A 21 10.93 -6.20 7.12
C LEU A 21 11.02 -7.02 8.42
N THR A 22 9.87 -7.32 9.03
CA THR A 22 9.81 -8.05 10.30
C THR A 22 10.03 -9.54 10.12
N SER A 23 9.41 -10.15 9.10
CA SER A 23 9.46 -11.60 8.89
C SER A 23 10.32 -12.03 7.70
N GLY A 24 10.75 -11.10 6.85
CA GLY A 24 11.44 -11.39 5.59
C GLY A 24 10.55 -12.04 4.52
N ARG A 25 9.29 -12.34 4.84
CA ARG A 25 8.34 -13.00 3.93
C ARG A 25 7.83 -12.02 2.88
N LYS A 26 7.52 -12.57 1.70
CA LYS A 26 6.77 -11.88 0.66
C LYS A 26 5.29 -11.92 1.01
N ILE A 27 4.66 -10.75 1.07
CA ILE A 27 3.25 -10.54 1.38
C ILE A 27 2.59 -9.99 0.13
N THR A 28 1.41 -10.52 -0.23
CA THR A 28 0.61 -10.06 -1.36
C THR A 28 -0.82 -9.92 -0.87
N ASP A 29 -1.28 -8.68 -0.71
CA ASP A 29 -2.58 -8.38 -0.11
C ASP A 29 -3.26 -7.18 -0.77
N ASP A 30 -4.55 -7.02 -0.47
CA ASP A 30 -5.40 -5.97 -1.04
C ASP A 30 -5.52 -4.76 -0.12
N TYR A 31 -5.25 -3.59 -0.70
CA TYR A 31 -5.22 -2.33 0.02
C TYR A 31 -6.04 -1.25 -0.68
N THR A 32 -6.48 -0.24 0.08
CA THR A 32 -7.18 0.92 -0.45
C THR A 32 -6.89 2.20 0.35
N LEU A 33 -7.16 3.34 -0.27
CA LEU A 33 -7.29 4.65 0.35
C LEU A 33 -8.64 5.31 -0.04
N GLN A 34 -9.52 4.57 -0.72
CA GLN A 34 -10.83 5.08 -1.13
C GLN A 34 -11.69 5.34 0.11
N GLY A 35 -12.25 6.55 0.21
CA GLY A 35 -13.06 6.96 1.36
C GLY A 35 -12.25 7.28 2.61
N VAL A 36 -10.91 7.23 2.55
CA VAL A 36 -10.02 7.58 3.66
C VAL A 36 -9.38 8.94 3.41
N ASN A 37 -9.55 9.88 4.34
CA ASN A 37 -8.84 11.16 4.32
C ASN A 37 -7.44 11.01 4.97
N LEU A 38 -6.55 10.30 4.30
CA LEU A 38 -5.17 10.08 4.78
C LEU A 38 -4.16 10.78 3.87
N PRO A 39 -3.56 11.91 4.30
CA PRO A 39 -2.52 12.59 3.54
C PRO A 39 -1.31 11.68 3.36
N GLN A 40 -0.89 11.48 2.11
CA GLN A 40 0.30 10.70 1.80
C GLN A 40 1.50 11.65 1.67
N ASN A 41 2.53 11.42 2.47
CA ASN A 41 3.78 12.18 2.36
C ASN A 41 4.65 11.56 1.25
N SER A 42 4.84 12.30 0.16
CA SER A 42 5.67 11.86 -0.97
C SER A 42 7.15 11.67 -0.59
N LYS A 43 7.64 12.43 0.40
CA LYS A 43 9.04 12.39 0.87
C LYS A 43 9.31 11.31 1.92
N SER A 44 8.26 10.69 2.49
CA SER A 44 8.44 9.60 3.44
C SER A 44 8.82 8.32 2.69
N ASP A 45 9.67 7.49 3.27
CA ASP A 45 9.95 6.16 2.72
C ASP A 45 8.80 5.17 2.99
N LYS A 46 7.87 5.53 3.87
CA LYS A 46 6.70 4.72 4.21
C LYS A 46 5.46 5.10 3.42
N LEU A 47 4.64 4.11 3.14
CA LEU A 47 3.31 4.23 2.56
C LEU A 47 2.30 3.69 3.57
N ILE A 48 1.35 4.51 4.00
CA ILE A 48 0.29 4.06 4.91
C ILE A 48 -0.95 3.73 4.08
N VAL A 49 -1.47 2.52 4.22
CA VAL A 49 -2.62 1.99 3.47
C VAL A 49 -3.63 1.32 4.39
N LEU A 50 -4.88 1.22 3.97
CA LEU A 50 -5.92 0.46 4.66
C LEU A 50 -6.01 -0.94 4.05
N HIS A 51 -5.78 -1.97 4.85
CA HIS A 51 -5.91 -3.36 4.43
C HIS A 51 -7.39 -3.73 4.29
N CYS A 52 -7.78 -4.26 3.12
CA CYS A 52 -9.20 -4.43 2.78
C CYS A 52 -9.92 -5.50 3.63
N ALA A 53 -9.22 -6.57 4.02
CA ALA A 53 -9.85 -7.67 4.78
C ALA A 53 -9.98 -7.36 6.29
N SER A 54 -8.91 -6.90 6.93
CA SER A 54 -8.86 -6.60 8.36
C SER A 54 -9.37 -5.20 8.73
N ASN A 55 -9.51 -4.30 7.75
CA ASN A 55 -9.83 -2.89 7.96
C ASN A 55 -8.84 -2.18 8.92
N THR A 56 -7.58 -2.61 8.90
CA THR A 56 -6.49 -2.04 9.71
C THR A 56 -5.55 -1.23 8.83
N TYR A 57 -4.97 -0.16 9.39
CA TYR A 57 -3.89 0.55 8.72
C TYR A 57 -2.59 -0.23 8.80
N GLU A 58 -1.84 -0.22 7.71
CA GLU A 58 -0.51 -0.83 7.61
C GLU A 58 0.48 0.16 7.01
N ASP A 59 1.69 0.22 7.58
CA ASP A 59 2.79 0.99 7.03
C ASP A 59 3.73 0.08 6.22
N ILE A 60 3.76 0.30 4.91
CA ILE A 60 4.59 -0.45 3.97
C ILE A 60 5.81 0.39 3.62
N GLU A 61 6.99 -0.20 3.74
CA GLU A 61 8.24 0.41 3.32
C GLU A 61 8.34 0.42 1.79
N LYS A 62 8.35 1.60 1.15
CA LYS A 62 8.23 1.74 -0.33
C LYS A 62 9.30 0.97 -1.08
N ARG A 63 10.53 0.90 -0.55
CA ARG A 63 11.65 0.15 -1.16
C ARG A 63 11.46 -1.37 -1.14
N THR A 64 10.52 -1.89 -0.36
CA THR A 64 10.23 -3.33 -0.27
C THR A 64 9.11 -3.76 -1.22
N ILE A 65 8.44 -2.81 -1.87
CA ILE A 65 7.36 -3.09 -2.83
C ILE A 65 8.00 -3.63 -4.11
N GLU A 66 7.61 -4.85 -4.47
CA GLU A 66 8.12 -5.54 -5.65
C GLU A 66 7.19 -5.34 -6.85
N GLU A 67 5.88 -5.36 -6.62
CA GLU A 67 4.85 -5.26 -7.66
C GLU A 67 3.54 -4.72 -7.08
N TRP A 68 2.68 -4.18 -7.95
CA TRP A 68 1.32 -3.80 -7.61
C TRP A 68 0.41 -3.94 -8.83
N ILE A 69 -0.85 -4.28 -8.59
CA ILE A 69 -1.88 -4.47 -9.62
C ILE A 69 -3.13 -3.72 -9.19
N ARG A 70 -3.65 -2.86 -10.07
CA ARG A 70 -4.95 -2.24 -9.87
C ARG A 70 -6.05 -3.25 -10.20
N LYS A 71 -7.02 -3.41 -9.29
CA LYS A 71 -8.24 -4.20 -9.52
C LYS A 71 -9.33 -3.37 -10.19
#